data_AF-A0A536WPZ6-F1
#
_entry.id   AF-A0A536WPZ6-F1
#
_cell.length_a   1.000
_cell.length_b   1.000
_cell.length_c   1.000
_cell.angle_alpha   90.00
_cell.angle_beta   90.00
_cell.angle_gamma   90.00
#
_symmetry.space_group_name_H-M   'P 1'
#
loop_
_entity.id
_entity.type
_entity.pdbx_description
1 polymer ?
#
loop_
_entity_poly.entity_id
_entity_poly.type
_entity_poly.pdbx_seq_one_letter_code
_entity_poly.pdbx_strand_id
1 'polypeptide(L)' 'MKDEPTRPGSTSSPALRKQFLKALDADDYSALRRMCSDLRACTEILPSTVCASLGLPRGSTYAKAAETIVAA' A
#
# COMPACT_ATOMS: atom_id res chain seq x y z
N MET A 1 22.67 -14.26 -15.14
CA MET A 1 22.30 -13.42 -13.98
C MET A 1 22.00 -12.03 -14.47
N LYS A 2 20.74 -11.75 -14.80
CA LYS A 2 20.26 -10.45 -15.25
C LYS A 2 18.95 -10.21 -14.49
N ASP A 3 19.08 -10.01 -13.19
CA ASP A 3 17.99 -9.56 -12.34
C ASP A 3 18.20 -8.08 -12.09
N GLU A 4 17.83 -7.29 -13.10
CA GLU A 4 17.53 -5.88 -12.89
C GLU A 4 16.01 -5.77 -12.72
N PRO A 5 15.53 -5.31 -11.56
CA PRO A 5 14.27 -4.62 -11.55
C PRO A 5 14.40 -3.26 -10.85
N THR A 6 14.04 -2.25 -11.63
CA THR A 6 13.15 -1.17 -11.18
C THR A 6 13.78 0.05 -10.52
N ARG A 7 13.88 1.08 -11.36
CA ARG A 7 13.83 2.52 -11.08
C ARG A 7 13.38 2.88 -9.64
N PRO A 8 14.17 3.64 -8.87
CA PRO A 8 13.77 4.14 -7.55
C PRO A 8 12.78 5.29 -7.73
N GLY A 9 11.54 4.95 -8.04
CA GLY A 9 10.49 5.92 -8.36
C GLY A 9 9.33 5.81 -7.40
N SER A 10 9.59 5.86 -6.08
CA SER A 10 8.65 6.37 -5.07
C SER A 10 9.12 6.20 -3.63
N THR A 11 8.81 7.21 -2.84
CA THR A 11 9.33 7.56 -1.51
C THR A 11 8.64 6.82 -0.35
N SER A 12 8.10 5.62 -0.56
CA SER A 12 7.65 4.79 0.57
C SER A 12 8.69 3.73 0.89
N SER A 13 9.25 3.84 2.09
CA SER A 13 10.24 2.89 2.61
C SER A 13 9.71 1.45 2.47
N PRO A 14 10.54 0.49 2.00
CA PRO A 14 10.11 -0.90 1.86
C PRO A 14 9.61 -1.52 3.17
N ALA A 15 10.07 -1.01 4.32
CA ALA A 15 9.57 -1.35 5.64
C ALA A 15 8.09 -0.95 5.84
N LEU A 16 7.68 0.23 5.36
CA LEU A 16 6.33 0.76 5.50
C LEU A 16 5.33 -0.03 4.66
N ARG A 17 5.71 -0.45 3.46
CA ARG A 17 4.90 -1.37 2.64
C ARG A 17 4.72 -2.72 3.32
N LYS A 18 5.80 -3.30 3.88
CA LYS A 18 5.72 -4.56 4.63
C LYS A 18 4.83 -4.45 5.87
N GLN A 19 4.92 -3.34 6.60
CA GLN A 19 4.05 -3.07 7.76
C GLN A 19 2.59 -2.92 7.34
N PHE A 20 2.31 -2.24 6.24
CA PHE A 20 0.96 -2.13 5.68
C PHE A 20 0.39 -3.51 5.34
N LEU A 21 1.15 -4.34 4.62
CA LEU A 21 0.73 -5.71 4.29
C LEU A 21 0.46 -6.55 5.54
N LYS A 22 1.33 -6.43 6.55
CA LYS A 22 1.15 -7.14 7.82
C LYS A 22 -0.09 -6.67 8.59
N ALA A 23 -0.35 -5.37 8.62
CA ALA A 23 -1.54 -4.82 9.25
C ALA A 23 -2.82 -5.22 8.51
N LEU A 24 -2.77 -5.29 7.17
CA LEU A 24 -3.88 -5.78 6.35
C LEU A 24 -4.16 -7.26 6.59
N ASP A 25 -3.12 -8.09 6.67
CA ASP A 25 -3.25 -9.52 6.98
C ASP A 25 -3.80 -9.76 8.40
N ALA A 26 -3.42 -8.90 9.35
CA ALA A 26 -3.91 -8.94 10.73
C ALA A 26 -5.28 -8.26 10.93
N ASP A 27 -5.91 -7.73 9.87
CA ASP A 27 -7.14 -6.94 9.93
C ASP A 27 -7.04 -5.72 10.89
N ASP A 28 -5.82 -5.22 11.11
CA ASP A 28 -5.53 -4.13 12.06
C ASP A 28 -5.74 -2.77 11.40
N TYR A 29 -7.01 -2.41 11.22
CA TYR A 29 -7.41 -1.12 10.63
C TYR A 29 -6.90 0.09 11.43
N SER A 30 -6.63 -0.06 12.73
CA SER A 30 -6.05 1.02 13.54
C SER A 30 -4.61 1.31 13.12
N ALA A 31 -3.80 0.26 12.92
CA ALA A 31 -2.45 0.40 12.38
C ALA A 31 -2.48 0.92 10.94
N LEU A 32 -3.39 0.41 10.09
CA LEU A 32 -3.55 0.87 8.71
C LEU A 32 -3.88 2.37 8.65
N ARG A 33 -4.85 2.86 9.44
CA ARG A 33 -5.22 4.29 9.49
C ARG A 33 -4.05 5.19 9.92
N ARG A 34 -3.21 4.74 10.86
CA ARG A 34 -1.99 5.49 11.23
C ARG A 34 -1.01 5.60 10.06
N MET A 35 -0.87 4.53 9.28
CA MET A 35 -0.01 4.51 8.09
C MET A 35 -0.63 5.23 6.89
N CYS A 36 -1.95 5.42 6.84
CA CYS A 36 -2.66 6.09 5.74
C CYS A 36 -2.18 7.53 5.51
N SER A 37 -1.80 8.26 6.55
CA SER A 37 -1.25 9.62 6.39
C SER A 37 0.08 9.62 5.62
N ASP A 38 0.93 8.62 5.86
CA ASP A 38 2.21 8.46 5.18
C ASP A 38 1.99 7.91 3.75
N LEU A 39 1.06 6.97 3.60
CA LEU A 39 0.69 6.35 2.32
C LEU A 39 -0.10 7.27 1.39
N ARG A 40 -0.75 8.31 1.90
CA ARG A 40 -1.44 9.33 1.06
C ARG A 40 -0.48 10.06 0.14
N ALA A 41 0.77 10.24 0.56
CA ALA A 41 1.83 10.79 -0.29
C ALA A 41 2.45 9.74 -1.24
N CYS A 42 2.11 8.45 -1.07
CA CYS A 42 2.63 7.36 -1.86
C CYS A 42 1.79 7.13 -3.12
N THR A 43 2.36 7.49 -4.26
CA THR A 43 1.75 7.32 -5.59
C THR A 43 2.06 5.96 -6.22
N GLU A 44 2.68 5.05 -5.46
CA GLU A 44 2.99 3.71 -5.97
C GLU A 44 1.75 2.88 -6.21
N ILE A 45 1.85 2.04 -7.21
CA ILE A 45 0.84 1.05 -7.52
C ILE A 45 0.86 -0.05 -6.44
N LEU A 46 -0.32 -0.38 -5.95
CA LEU A 46 -0.52 -1.51 -5.05
C LEU A 46 -0.34 -2.83 -5.79
N PRO A 47 0.17 -3.87 -5.12
CA PRO A 47 0.13 -5.21 -5.65
C PRO A 47 -1.33 -5.62 -5.92
N SER A 48 -1.56 -6.34 -7.03
CA SER A 48 -2.90 -6.82 -7.41
C SER A 48 -3.59 -7.62 -6.31
N THR A 49 -2.81 -8.37 -5.51
CA THR A 49 -3.32 -9.14 -4.37
C THR A 49 -3.93 -8.23 -3.31
N VAL A 50 -3.28 -7.11 -3.02
CA VAL A 50 -3.75 -6.13 -2.02
C VAL A 50 -4.96 -5.38 -2.54
N CYS A 51 -4.96 -5.03 -3.83
CA CYS A 51 -6.14 -4.45 -4.47
C CYS A 51 -7.35 -5.39 -4.32
N ALA A 52 -7.17 -6.70 -4.53
CA ALA A 52 -8.23 -7.68 -4.34
C ALA A 52 -8.72 -7.75 -2.89
N SER A 53 -7.81 -7.78 -1.91
CA SER A 53 -8.16 -7.78 -0.47
C SER A 53 -8.95 -6.55 -0.04
N LEU A 54 -8.64 -5.38 -0.63
CA LEU A 54 -9.32 -4.11 -0.32
C LEU A 54 -10.54 -3.83 -1.22
N GLY A 55 -10.88 -4.72 -2.17
CA GLY A 55 -11.94 -4.48 -3.14
C GLY A 55 -11.66 -3.35 -4.13
N LEU A 56 -10.39 -2.99 -4.33
CA LEU A 56 -9.96 -1.93 -5.22
C LEU A 56 -9.68 -2.44 -6.64
N PRO A 57 -9.87 -1.59 -7.68
CA PRO A 57 -9.49 -1.94 -9.03
C PRO A 57 -7.97 -2.15 -9.13
N ARG A 58 -7.57 -3.10 -9.98
CA ARG A 58 -6.15 -3.37 -10.26
C ARG A 58 -5.48 -2.10 -10.80
N GLY A 59 -4.26 -1.83 -10.34
CA GLY A 59 -3.56 -0.59 -10.67
C GLY A 59 -3.90 0.59 -9.75
N SER A 60 -4.71 0.37 -8.70
CA SER A 60 -4.90 1.37 -7.65
C SER A 60 -3.58 1.66 -6.93
N THR A 61 -3.47 2.86 -6.38
CA THR A 61 -2.27 3.30 -5.65
C THR A 61 -2.44 3.18 -4.15
N TYR A 62 -1.33 3.15 -3.41
CA TYR A 62 -1.34 3.16 -1.94
C TYR A 62 -2.12 4.35 -1.38
N ALA A 63 -2.03 5.52 -2.03
CA ALA A 63 -2.88 6.67 -1.70
C ALA A 63 -4.38 6.34 -1.82
N LYS A 64 -4.80 5.66 -2.89
CA LYS A 64 -6.20 5.25 -3.08
C LYS A 64 -6.66 4.26 -2.01
N ALA A 65 -5.81 3.29 -1.64
CA ALA A 65 -6.09 2.38 -0.54
C ALA A 65 -6.21 3.11 0.80
N ALA A 66 -5.32 4.08 1.05
CA ALA A 66 -5.37 4.88 2.25
C ALA A 66 -6.67 5.69 2.34
N GLU A 67 -7.14 6.27 1.23
CA GLU A 67 -8.44 6.94 1.18
C GLU A 67 -9.60 6.00 1.50
N THR A 68 -9.61 4.79 0.94
CA THR A 68 -10.64 3.78 1.22
C THR A 68 -10.66 3.36 2.69
N ILE A 69 -9.49 3.16 3.30
CA ILE A 69 -9.36 2.75 4.72
C ILE A 69 -9.75 3.89 5.68
N VAL A 70 -9.51 5.14 5.30
CA VAL A 70 -9.93 6.31 6.09
C VAL A 70 -11.45 6.55 5.96
N ALA A 71 -12.03 6.23 4.81
CA ALA A 71 -13.46 6.41 4.56
C ALA A 71 -14.36 5.28 5.08
N ALA A 72 -13.82 4.07 5.26
CA ALA A 72 -14.47 2.92 5.91
C ALA A 72 -14.41 3.04 7.43
#